data_AF-A0A916QJX1-F1
#
_entry.id   AF-A0A916QJX1-F1
#
_cell.length_a   1.000
_cell.length_b   1.000
_cell.length_c   1.000
_cell.angle_alpha   90.00
_cell.angle_beta   90.00
_cell.angle_gamma   90.00
#
_symmetry.space_group_name_H-M   'P 1'
#
loop_
_entity.id
_entity.type
_entity.pdbx_description
1 polymer ?
#
loop_
_entity_poly.entity_id
_entity_poly.type
_entity_poly.pdbx_seq_one_letter_code
_entity_poly.pdbx_strand_id
1 'polypeptide(L)'
;MIDLKKAVGQWVSDQTTVIPTNYGYEVATHEIDAQGDTVYVWVESVEDGWLVSDDGRLLFKLDPSIEDEELVETVEFAAIGAGYEFSQASGMISVKVSADQLGQAIMRLAMLQVALSYLG
;
A
#
# COMPACT_ATOMS: atom_id res chain seq x y z
N MET A 1 -20.93 -27.73 -4.18
CA MET A 1 -19.71 -27.44 -3.40
C MET A 1 -19.16 -26.14 -3.95
N ILE A 2 -18.99 -25.11 -3.12
CA ILE A 2 -18.44 -23.82 -3.56
C ILE A 2 -16.93 -23.97 -3.68
N ASP A 3 -16.35 -23.46 -4.77
CA ASP A 3 -14.90 -23.30 -4.87
C ASP A 3 -14.48 -22.07 -4.05
N LEU A 4 -13.99 -22.32 -2.83
CA LEU A 4 -13.66 -21.27 -1.88
C LEU A 4 -12.55 -20.34 -2.40
N LYS A 5 -11.54 -20.87 -3.10
CA LYS A 5 -10.44 -20.05 -3.63
C LYS A 5 -10.95 -19.06 -4.66
N LYS A 6 -11.82 -19.54 -5.56
CA LYS A 6 -12.44 -18.69 -6.57
C LYS A 6 -13.38 -17.65 -5.94
N ALA A 7 -14.14 -18.04 -4.93
CA ALA A 7 -15.05 -17.11 -4.24
C ALA A 7 -14.30 -15.97 -3.54
N VAL A 8 -13.20 -16.26 -2.84
CA VAL A 8 -12.36 -15.24 -2.18
C VAL A 8 -11.72 -14.32 -3.22
N GLY A 9 -11.12 -14.88 -4.28
CA GLY A 9 -10.49 -14.07 -5.33
C GLY A 9 -11.47 -13.16 -6.05
N GLN A 10 -12.68 -13.66 -6.36
CA GLN A 10 -13.72 -12.85 -6.98
C GLN A 10 -14.19 -11.72 -6.05
N TRP A 11 -14.42 -12.01 -4.77
CA TRP A 11 -14.84 -10.98 -3.82
C TRP A 11 -13.80 -9.86 -3.70
N VAL A 12 -12.51 -10.19 -3.55
CA VAL A 12 -11.44 -9.17 -3.51
C VAL A 12 -11.43 -8.33 -4.79
N SER A 13 -11.59 -8.96 -5.95
CA SER A 13 -11.69 -8.25 -7.23
C SER A 13 -12.91 -7.33 -7.28
N ASP A 14 -14.07 -7.77 -6.78
CA ASP A 14 -15.31 -6.99 -6.79
C ASP A 14 -15.27 -5.81 -5.79
N GLN A 15 -14.45 -5.91 -4.75
CA GLN A 15 -14.28 -4.85 -3.75
C GLN A 15 -13.07 -3.93 -4.03
N THR A 16 -12.35 -4.13 -5.13
CA THR A 16 -11.19 -3.31 -5.50
C THR A 16 -11.51 -2.52 -6.76
N THR A 17 -11.23 -1.22 -6.76
CA THR A 17 -11.33 -0.39 -7.97
C THR A 17 -9.94 -0.03 -8.46
N VAL A 18 -9.66 -0.29 -9.73
CA VAL A 18 -8.41 0.09 -10.39
C VAL A 18 -8.66 1.30 -11.29
N ILE A 19 -7.99 2.41 -11.01
CA ILE A 19 -8.17 3.69 -11.68
C ILE A 19 -6.90 3.96 -12.51
N PRO A 20 -6.98 3.93 -13.84
CA PRO A 20 -5.83 4.26 -14.69
C PRO A 20 -5.51 5.75 -14.62
N THR A 21 -4.23 6.08 -14.59
CA THR A 21 -3.72 7.46 -14.63
C THR A 21 -2.72 7.62 -15.78
N ASN A 22 -2.17 8.83 -15.97
CA ASN A 22 -1.13 9.06 -16.97
C ASN A 22 0.23 8.43 -16.59
N TYR A 23 0.41 8.05 -15.32
CA TYR A 23 1.69 7.63 -14.76
C TYR A 23 1.66 6.19 -14.21
N GLY A 24 0.47 5.61 -14.05
CA GLY A 24 0.30 4.26 -13.52
C GLY A 24 -1.16 3.96 -13.22
N TYR A 25 -1.40 3.31 -12.11
CA TYR A 25 -2.72 2.95 -11.62
C TYR A 25 -2.83 3.29 -10.14
N GLU A 26 -3.96 3.88 -9.78
CA GLU A 26 -4.36 4.00 -8.39
C GLU A 26 -5.35 2.86 -8.08
N VAL A 27 -5.07 2.11 -7.01
CA VAL A 27 -5.86 0.96 -6.60
C VAL A 27 -6.58 1.31 -5.31
N ALA A 28 -7.87 1.61 -5.40
CA ALA A 28 -8.75 1.77 -4.25
C ALA A 28 -9.07 0.38 -3.70
N THR A 29 -8.59 0.08 -2.50
CA THR A 29 -8.77 -1.23 -1.87
C THR A 29 -10.07 -1.29 -1.06
N HIS A 30 -10.37 -2.45 -0.50
CA HIS A 30 -11.50 -2.63 0.41
C HIS A 30 -11.16 -2.31 1.87
N GLU A 31 -9.89 -1.96 2.13
CA GLU A 31 -9.37 -1.67 3.46
C GLU A 31 -9.71 -0.23 3.87
N ILE A 32 -10.02 -0.05 5.16
CA ILE A 32 -10.36 1.23 5.76
C ILE A 32 -9.36 1.53 6.88
N ASP A 33 -8.75 2.71 6.86
CA ASP A 33 -7.79 3.15 7.86
C ASP A 33 -8.44 3.61 9.17
N ALA A 34 -7.61 3.94 10.16
CA ALA A 34 -8.07 4.39 11.47
C ALA A 34 -8.88 5.70 11.43
N GLN A 35 -8.75 6.50 10.37
CA GLN A 35 -9.50 7.74 10.17
C GLN A 35 -10.84 7.52 9.44
N GLY A 36 -11.11 6.29 8.99
CA GLY A 36 -12.31 5.93 8.25
C GLY A 36 -12.20 6.15 6.73
N ASP A 37 -10.99 6.40 6.22
CA ASP A 37 -10.76 6.58 4.79
C ASP A 37 -10.41 5.25 4.12
N THR A 38 -10.76 5.14 2.83
CA THR A 38 -10.28 4.07 1.97
C THR A 38 -8.76 4.13 1.82
N VAL A 39 -8.12 2.97 1.92
CA VAL A 39 -6.68 2.82 1.63
C VAL A 39 -6.45 2.65 0.13
N TYR A 40 -5.54 3.46 -0.40
CA TYR A 40 -5.13 3.46 -1.80
C TYR A 40 -3.70 2.95 -1.93
N VAL A 41 -3.42 2.28 -3.04
CA VAL A 41 -2.09 1.81 -3.41
C VAL A 41 -1.78 2.28 -4.83
N TRP A 42 -0.60 2.85 -5.02
CA TRP A 42 -0.12 3.29 -6.31
C TRP A 42 0.71 2.21 -7.00
N VAL A 43 0.52 2.04 -8.30
CA VAL A 43 1.19 1.00 -9.09
C VAL A 43 1.72 1.58 -10.40
N GLU A 44 3.02 1.43 -10.64
CA GLU A 44 3.69 1.91 -11.85
C GLU A 44 4.43 0.78 -12.56
N SER A 45 4.45 0.80 -13.89
CA SER A 45 5.31 -0.11 -14.66
C SER A 45 6.74 0.41 -14.66
N VAL A 46 7.71 -0.46 -14.36
CA VAL A 46 9.14 -0.18 -14.43
C VAL A 46 9.85 -1.21 -15.31
N GLU A 47 11.12 -0.98 -15.65
CA GLU A 47 11.88 -1.77 -16.64
C GLU A 47 11.79 -3.29 -16.42
N ASP A 48 11.77 -3.76 -15.16
CA ASP A 48 11.68 -5.19 -14.82
C ASP A 48 10.52 -5.52 -13.86
N GLY A 49 9.34 -4.95 -14.10
CA GLY A 49 8.14 -5.32 -13.36
C GLY A 49 7.34 -4.11 -12.93
N TRP A 50 6.96 -4.09 -11.66
CA TRP A 50 6.02 -3.12 -11.11
C TRP A 50 6.56 -2.52 -9.83
N LEU A 51 6.46 -1.20 -9.70
CA LEU A 51 6.63 -0.51 -8.44
C LEU A 51 5.26 -0.39 -7.78
N VAL A 52 5.15 -0.80 -6.53
CA VAL A 52 3.95 -0.68 -5.71
C VAL A 52 4.29 0.23 -4.53
N SER A 53 3.56 1.31 -4.33
CA SER A 53 3.82 2.27 -3.25
C SER A 53 2.55 2.83 -2.63
N ASP A 54 2.69 3.53 -1.50
CA ASP A 54 1.63 4.32 -0.87
C ASP A 54 1.62 5.78 -1.37
N ASP A 55 2.49 6.12 -2.33
CA ASP A 55 2.72 7.49 -2.84
C ASP A 55 3.09 8.50 -1.73
N GLY A 56 3.65 8.03 -0.60
CA GLY A 56 3.95 8.85 0.58
C GLY A 56 2.71 9.32 1.36
N ARG A 57 1.52 8.84 1.00
CA ARG A 57 0.26 9.33 1.56
C ARG A 57 0.06 8.90 3.01
N LEU A 58 0.52 7.72 3.41
CA LEU A 58 0.31 7.23 4.78
C LEU A 58 0.96 8.16 5.80
N LEU A 59 2.27 8.39 5.66
CA LEU A 59 3.00 9.20 6.61
C LEU A 59 2.52 10.65 6.58
N PHE A 60 2.19 11.17 5.39
CA PHE A 60 1.60 12.51 5.27
C PHE A 60 0.29 12.67 6.05
N LYS A 61 -0.53 11.61 6.18
CA LYS A 61 -1.74 11.65 7.03
C LYS A 61 -1.43 11.72 8.52
N LEU A 62 -0.36 11.06 8.96
CA LEU A 62 0.01 10.94 10.38
C LEU A 62 0.84 12.13 10.86
N ASP A 63 1.86 12.50 10.08
CA ASP A 63 2.73 13.65 10.32
C ASP A 63 3.12 14.30 8.97
N PRO A 64 2.35 15.29 8.50
CA PRO A 64 2.67 16.02 7.27
C PRO A 64 4.03 16.72 7.28
N SER A 65 4.56 17.05 8.46
CA SER A 65 5.84 17.76 8.62
C SER A 65 7.05 16.83 8.62
N ILE A 66 6.85 15.53 8.89
CA ILE A 66 7.92 14.54 9.05
C ILE A 66 8.94 15.03 10.09
N GLU A 67 8.43 15.56 11.21
CA GLU A 67 9.21 16.08 12.34
C GLU A 67 9.19 15.12 13.53
N ASP A 68 8.20 14.21 13.60
CA ASP A 68 8.14 13.16 14.61
C ASP A 68 9.09 12.01 14.23
N GLU A 69 10.35 12.14 14.62
CA GLU A 69 11.41 11.15 14.35
C GLU A 69 11.04 9.75 14.85
N GLU A 70 10.37 9.62 16.01
CA GLU A 70 9.98 8.32 16.57
C GLU A 70 8.89 7.64 15.72
N LEU A 71 7.91 8.41 15.26
CA LEU A 71 6.90 7.93 14.33
C LEU A 71 7.53 7.48 13.00
N VAL A 72 8.43 8.29 12.43
CA VAL A 72 9.12 7.99 11.18
C VAL A 72 9.94 6.70 11.31
N GLU A 73 10.74 6.57 12.36
CA GLU A 73 11.53 5.37 12.64
C GLU A 73 10.64 4.13 12.82
N THR A 74 9.49 4.28 13.48
CA THR A 74 8.52 3.19 13.68
C THR A 74 7.92 2.73 12.35
N VAL A 75 7.51 3.67 11.50
CA VAL A 75 6.97 3.40 10.16
C VAL A 75 8.02 2.74 9.28
N GLU A 76 9.25 3.27 9.27
CA GLU A 76 10.39 2.70 8.54
C GLU A 76 10.66 1.26 8.98
N PHE A 77 10.76 1.02 10.28
CA PHE A 77 11.01 -0.30 10.84
C PHE A 77 9.93 -1.30 10.43
N ALA A 78 8.66 -0.90 10.48
CA ALA A 78 7.53 -1.75 10.09
C ALA A 78 7.53 -2.04 8.57
N ALA A 79 7.82 -1.04 7.73
CA ALA A 79 7.93 -1.20 6.28
C ALA A 79 9.03 -2.20 5.91
N ILE A 80 10.23 -2.02 6.48
CA ILE A 80 11.37 -2.92 6.26
C ILE A 80 11.04 -4.33 6.78
N GLY A 81 10.44 -4.46 7.96
CA GLY A 81 9.99 -5.73 8.51
C GLY A 81 8.96 -6.45 7.65
N ALA A 82 8.13 -5.71 6.93
CA ALA A 82 7.17 -6.25 5.97
C ALA A 82 7.80 -6.58 4.59
N GLY A 83 9.08 -6.26 4.37
CA GLY A 83 9.78 -6.48 3.10
C GLY A 83 9.54 -5.38 2.07
N TYR A 84 9.21 -4.17 2.52
CA TYR A 84 9.13 -2.96 1.69
C TYR A 84 10.35 -2.07 1.96
N GLU A 85 10.64 -1.20 1.03
CA GLU A 85 11.58 -0.10 1.16
C GLU A 85 10.86 1.14 1.72
N PHE A 86 11.60 1.99 2.43
CA PHE A 86 11.10 3.25 2.96
C PHE A 86 12.02 4.40 2.54
N SER A 87 11.44 5.49 2.06
CA SER A 87 12.18 6.70 1.66
C SER A 87 12.00 7.79 2.71
N GLN A 88 13.00 8.00 3.57
CA GLN A 88 12.96 9.07 4.57
C GLN A 88 12.75 10.46 3.96
N ALA A 89 13.19 10.68 2.71
CA ALA A 89 13.04 11.96 2.03
C ALA A 89 11.60 12.27 1.59
N SER A 90 10.77 11.24 1.41
CA SER A 90 9.39 11.39 0.90
C SER A 90 8.32 10.77 1.81
N GLY A 91 8.72 10.02 2.83
CA GLY A 91 7.81 9.20 3.66
C GLY A 91 7.22 8.00 2.92
N MET A 92 7.67 7.72 1.69
CA MET A 92 7.06 6.71 0.83
C MET A 92 7.51 5.30 1.19
N ILE A 93 6.53 4.40 1.30
CA ILE A 93 6.73 2.95 1.40
C ILE A 93 6.57 2.36 0.00
N SER A 94 7.51 1.53 -0.44
CA SER A 94 7.43 0.95 -1.78
C SER A 94 8.09 -0.42 -1.91
N VAL A 95 7.74 -1.18 -2.96
CA VAL A 95 8.40 -2.43 -3.32
C VAL A 95 8.37 -2.64 -4.83
N LYS A 96 9.48 -3.09 -5.42
CA LYS A 96 9.52 -3.56 -6.82
C LYS A 96 9.24 -5.07 -6.85
N VAL A 97 8.26 -5.49 -7.66
CA VAL A 97 7.85 -6.90 -7.78
C VAL A 97 7.62 -7.32 -9.23
N SER A 98 7.69 -8.62 -9.49
CA SER A 98 7.27 -9.22 -10.76
C SER A 98 5.74 -9.30 -10.86
N ALA A 99 5.22 -9.49 -12.08
CA ALA A 99 3.78 -9.50 -12.33
C ALA A 99 3.00 -10.57 -11.55
N ASP A 100 3.60 -11.73 -11.29
CA ASP A 100 3.00 -12.82 -10.51
C ASP A 100 2.87 -12.51 -9.01
N GLN A 101 3.62 -11.52 -8.51
CA GLN A 101 3.61 -11.06 -7.12
C GLN A 101 2.78 -9.77 -6.92
N LEU A 102 2.37 -9.11 -8.00
CA LEU A 102 1.75 -7.78 -7.97
C LEU A 102 0.52 -7.72 -7.06
N GLY A 103 -0.44 -8.63 -7.24
CA GLY A 103 -1.66 -8.66 -6.43
C GLY A 103 -1.37 -8.86 -4.94
N GLN A 104 -0.36 -9.68 -4.60
CA GLN A 104 0.06 -9.89 -3.22
C GLN A 104 0.69 -8.62 -2.64
N ALA A 105 1.56 -7.95 -3.39
CA ALA A 105 2.22 -6.72 -2.95
C ALA A 105 1.23 -5.58 -2.71
N ILE A 106 0.20 -5.44 -3.55
CA ILE A 106 -0.85 -4.43 -3.36
C ILE A 106 -1.61 -4.69 -2.05
N MET A 107 -2.09 -5.92 -1.84
CA MET A 107 -2.89 -6.24 -0.64
C MET A 107 -2.06 -6.17 0.65
N ARG A 108 -0.81 -6.63 0.62
CA ARG A 108 0.08 -6.53 1.79
C ARG A 108 0.40 -5.08 2.15
N LEU A 109 0.59 -4.21 1.17
CA LEU A 109 0.82 -2.79 1.43
C LEU A 109 -0.44 -2.11 1.97
N ALA A 110 -1.62 -2.45 1.45
CA ALA A 110 -2.87 -1.92 1.97
C ALA A 110 -3.08 -2.27 3.46
N MET A 111 -2.87 -3.55 3.82
CA MET A 111 -2.96 -3.99 5.22
C MET A 111 -1.90 -3.34 6.11
N LEU A 112 -0.69 -3.12 5.59
CA LEU A 112 0.37 -2.41 6.32
C LEU A 112 -0.04 -0.96 6.59
N GLN A 113 -0.58 -0.26 5.59
CA GLN A 113 -1.10 1.10 5.76
C GLN A 113 -2.21 1.15 6.82
N VAL A 114 -3.14 0.19 6.84
CA VAL A 114 -4.15 0.10 7.91
C VAL A 114 -3.48 -0.04 9.28
N ALA A 115 -2.54 -0.97 9.43
CA ALA A 115 -1.89 -1.20 10.73
C ALA A 115 -1.15 0.05 11.22
N LEU A 116 -0.46 0.76 10.32
CA LEU A 116 0.29 1.96 10.63
C LEU A 116 -0.59 3.19 10.86
N SER A 117 -1.80 3.24 10.29
CA SER A 117 -2.72 4.37 10.47
C SER A 117 -3.16 4.58 11.93
N TYR A 118 -2.99 3.59 12.80
CA TYR A 118 -3.28 3.65 14.24
C TYR A 118 -2.13 4.22 15.08
N LEU A 119 -1.02 4.63 14.46
CA LEU A 119 0.10 5.26 15.16
C LEU A 119 -0.13 6.76 15.44
N GLY A 120 -1.12 7.38 14.78
CA GLY A 120 -1.49 8.79 14.96
C GLY A 120 -2.74 9.01 15.82
#